data_AF-A0AAN7SPN9-F1
#
_entry.id   AF-A0AAN7SPN9-F1
#
_cell.length_a   1.000
_cell.length_b   1.000
_cell.length_c   1.000
_cell.angle_alpha   90.00
_cell.angle_beta   90.00
_cell.angle_gamma   90.00
#
_symmetry.space_group_name_H-M   'P 1'
#
loop_
_entity.id
_entity.type
_entity.pdbx_description
1 polymer ?
#
loop_
_entity_poly.entity_id
_entity_poly.type
_entity_poly.pdbx_seq_one_letter_code
_entity_poly.pdbx_strand_id
1 'polypeptide(L)'
;MSIADKDFLPWVKLSSDRLEKELLAKQQFVPADKAHYPLQLNIKKVSKTVTDEVKERVRKFIPGKVFFPLDVDSSLTKSQQAVCLKVLQMYRSERDFNNLTKIEQENLDVYKKLHSVILEEHAKFSEYVKKDWQKKSDRLENMKNRLFAYTKTLWEKKLEKVIRYPSHYKLHDTICLAYEDPDNHIQVCMQENVHNSGTSKTVILPTLTSKCILSFRNLPSIENYELNSQMPVVSQDGNIVDLLKTNNVDVVLSMSALKRLMDDSNPHCFWNIPVIVRKHKVVLPDGNEQFKKFVFLDKALPMQYPTKFEFSEKCHKELVRTNFSRVFTNSEESNKLNQNVVYNIWNISFNDKENVLMKTKKLNRKINFLLRQKIDGFESLADGKTRPVVLLPKVEYQLEHGANIATKTELVKQWTDLLFRPFSHLYRVRLQGNTSEVVDVESVSLQKINSEAMHHHQYKPFERLGALFTVFTKLLDLECGNYMLHHNERTGAFAEVLIECINTEQNIKLDLTKAYDSNSCCVKVHKNRAWCPIDVNYILPAHATFKRMPGMFKPAVVVYNNKKGVKKKKKGKKRLKPTTGKFP
;
A
#
# COMPACT_ATOMS: atom_id res chain seq x y z
N MET A 1 7.79 24.77 -31.13
CA MET A 1 6.95 23.55 -31.25
C MET A 1 5.93 23.59 -30.13
N SER A 2 4.66 23.83 -30.46
CA SER A 2 3.60 24.15 -29.51
C SER A 2 3.18 22.93 -28.70
N ILE A 3 3.27 23.07 -27.38
CA ILE A 3 2.71 22.17 -26.38
C ILE A 3 1.22 22.47 -26.33
N ALA A 4 0.40 21.53 -26.81
CA ALA A 4 -1.05 21.64 -26.87
C ALA A 4 -1.69 21.37 -25.50
N ASP A 5 -2.93 21.85 -25.31
CA ASP A 5 -3.84 21.74 -24.15
C ASP A 5 -4.19 20.29 -23.70
N LYS A 6 -3.21 19.37 -23.61
CA LYS A 6 -3.40 17.95 -23.27
C LYS A 6 -2.76 17.49 -21.95
N ASP A 7 -2.12 18.39 -21.20
CA ASP A 7 -1.51 18.06 -19.89
C ASP A 7 -2.51 18.03 -18.71
N PHE A 8 -3.79 18.26 -18.99
CA PHE A 8 -4.91 17.80 -18.17
C PHE A 8 -5.77 16.87 -19.03
N LEU A 9 -5.65 15.56 -18.84
CA LEU A 9 -6.55 14.63 -19.52
C LEU A 9 -8.00 14.80 -19.01
N PRO A 10 -8.97 15.02 -19.92
CA PRO A 10 -10.39 14.95 -19.63
C PRO A 10 -10.80 13.51 -19.33
N TRP A 11 -11.61 13.35 -18.30
CA TRP A 11 -12.22 12.11 -17.81
C TRP A 11 -13.35 11.56 -18.70
N VAL A 12 -13.13 11.40 -20.02
CA VAL A 12 -14.17 10.88 -20.90
C VAL A 12 -13.57 9.86 -21.89
N LYS A 13 -14.02 8.60 -21.74
CA LYS A 13 -13.80 7.42 -22.62
C LYS A 13 -12.45 6.70 -22.52
N LEU A 14 -12.28 5.92 -21.46
CA LEU A 14 -11.59 4.62 -21.54
C LEU A 14 -12.52 3.55 -20.93
N SER A 15 -13.12 2.76 -21.84
CA SER A 15 -13.97 1.56 -21.66
C SER A 15 -15.16 1.67 -20.67
N SER A 16 -16.19 2.45 -21.02
CA SER A 16 -17.48 2.52 -20.32
C SER A 16 -18.19 1.17 -20.29
N ASP A 17 -18.19 0.40 -21.38
CA ASP A 17 -19.18 -0.68 -21.52
C ASP A 17 -18.89 -1.96 -20.72
N ARG A 18 -17.63 -2.19 -20.30
CA ARG A 18 -17.24 -3.36 -19.48
C ARG A 18 -17.29 -3.04 -17.99
N LEU A 19 -16.93 -1.82 -17.60
CA LEU A 19 -17.05 -1.33 -16.23
C LEU A 19 -18.52 -1.03 -15.88
N GLU A 20 -19.32 -0.51 -16.81
CA GLU A 20 -20.77 -0.37 -16.66
C GLU A 20 -21.46 -1.71 -16.58
N LYS A 21 -21.04 -2.75 -17.32
CA LYS A 21 -21.59 -4.11 -17.16
C LYS A 21 -21.25 -4.74 -15.81
N GLU A 22 -20.06 -4.50 -15.26
CA GLU A 22 -19.71 -4.93 -13.90
C GLU A 22 -20.38 -4.08 -12.80
N LEU A 23 -20.65 -2.80 -13.06
CA LEU A 23 -21.47 -1.94 -12.18
C LEU A 23 -22.95 -2.30 -12.26
N LEU A 24 -23.48 -2.64 -13.44
CA LEU A 24 -24.85 -3.11 -13.67
C LEU A 24 -25.10 -4.49 -13.05
N ALA A 25 -24.12 -5.40 -13.11
CA ALA A 25 -24.16 -6.66 -12.37
C ALA A 25 -24.10 -6.46 -10.83
N LYS A 26 -23.55 -5.33 -10.37
CA LYS A 26 -23.62 -4.88 -8.96
C LYS A 26 -24.91 -4.09 -8.64
N GLN A 27 -25.68 -3.67 -9.63
CA GLN A 27 -26.90 -2.85 -9.48
C GLN A 27 -28.18 -3.64 -9.22
N GLN A 28 -28.14 -4.98 -9.15
CA GLN A 28 -29.27 -5.74 -8.57
C GLN A 28 -29.31 -5.72 -7.04
N PHE A 29 -28.46 -4.91 -6.39
CA PHE A 29 -28.64 -4.52 -5.00
C PHE A 29 -28.71 -3.00 -4.88
N VAL A 30 -29.85 -2.53 -4.39
CA VAL A 30 -30.24 -1.12 -4.25
C VAL A 30 -29.13 -0.29 -3.57
N PRO A 31 -28.68 0.83 -4.16
CA PRO A 31 -27.68 1.71 -3.54
C PRO A 31 -28.34 2.54 -2.43
N ALA A 32 -27.79 2.48 -1.21
CA ALA A 32 -28.10 3.43 -0.16
C ALA A 32 -27.03 4.54 -0.14
N ASP A 33 -27.54 5.75 -0.31
CA ASP A 33 -26.91 7.05 -0.35
C ASP A 33 -25.85 7.37 0.71
N LYS A 34 -24.95 8.30 0.33
CA LYS A 34 -24.06 9.13 1.16
C LYS A 34 -22.92 8.40 1.88
N ALA A 35 -21.75 8.40 1.24
CA ALA A 35 -20.47 8.31 1.94
C ALA A 35 -20.35 9.47 2.94
N HIS A 36 -20.48 9.14 4.23
CA HIS A 36 -20.33 10.08 5.32
C HIS A 36 -18.88 10.56 5.42
N TYR A 37 -18.69 11.84 5.14
CA TYR A 37 -17.55 12.63 5.59
C TYR A 37 -17.45 12.61 7.12
N PRO A 38 -16.26 12.75 7.73
CA PRO A 38 -16.18 13.16 9.12
C PRO A 38 -16.84 14.54 9.26
N LEU A 39 -17.94 14.53 10.01
CA LEU A 39 -18.81 15.62 10.46
C LEU A 39 -18.28 17.06 10.23
N GLN A 40 -19.02 17.81 9.42
CA GLN A 40 -19.01 19.26 9.44
C GLN A 40 -19.36 19.76 10.86
N LEU A 41 -18.50 20.63 11.39
CA LEU A 41 -18.70 21.36 12.63
C LEU A 41 -19.97 22.22 12.53
N ASN A 42 -21.00 21.87 13.31
CA ASN A 42 -22.18 22.68 13.48
C ASN A 42 -21.86 23.83 14.46
N ILE A 43 -21.43 24.98 13.94
CA ILE A 43 -21.22 26.19 14.74
C ILE A 43 -22.60 26.78 15.06
N LYS A 44 -23.14 26.43 16.23
CA LYS A 44 -24.24 27.22 16.82
C LYS A 44 -23.70 28.63 17.10
N LYS A 45 -24.37 29.63 16.53
CA LYS A 45 -24.18 31.04 16.84
C LYS A 45 -24.35 31.24 18.35
N VAL A 46 -23.24 31.51 19.04
CA VAL A 46 -23.24 32.08 20.39
C VAL A 46 -22.68 33.49 20.29
N SER A 47 -23.31 34.38 21.05
CA SER A 47 -23.21 35.84 20.97
C SER A 47 -21.79 36.38 20.93
N LYS A 48 -21.60 37.38 20.07
CA LYS A 48 -20.50 38.34 20.13
C LYS A 48 -20.60 39.08 21.46
N THR A 49 -19.67 38.82 22.36
CA THR A 49 -18.92 39.82 23.14
C THR A 49 -18.06 39.09 24.14
N VAL A 50 -16.88 39.65 24.40
CA VAL A 50 -15.93 39.31 25.47
C VAL A 50 -14.81 38.35 25.05
N THR A 51 -13.64 39.00 24.90
CA THR A 51 -12.24 38.54 25.05
C THR A 51 -11.58 37.75 23.91
N ASP A 52 -11.30 38.50 22.83
CA ASP A 52 -10.25 38.20 21.84
C ASP A 52 -8.80 38.27 22.41
N GLU A 53 -8.63 38.44 23.73
CA GLU A 53 -7.32 38.47 24.40
C GLU A 53 -6.95 37.16 25.14
N VAL A 54 -7.84 36.15 25.17
CA VAL A 54 -7.55 34.83 25.80
C VAL A 54 -7.32 33.71 24.77
N LYS A 55 -7.39 34.00 23.47
CA LYS A 55 -7.19 33.00 22.39
C LYS A 55 -5.74 32.75 21.97
N GLU A 56 -4.77 33.33 22.67
CA GLU A 56 -3.37 33.00 22.46
C GLU A 56 -2.93 31.89 23.43
N ARG A 57 -2.64 30.70 22.86
CA ARG A 57 -1.91 29.54 23.45
C ARG A 57 -2.68 28.27 23.86
N VAL A 58 -3.61 27.78 23.01
CA VAL A 58 -3.73 26.33 22.81
C VAL A 58 -3.39 26.03 21.36
N ARG A 59 -2.14 25.62 21.09
CA ARG A 59 -1.73 25.19 19.74
C ARG A 59 -2.58 23.96 19.38
N LYS A 60 -3.58 24.14 18.51
CA LYS A 60 -4.38 23.03 17.95
C LYS A 60 -3.41 21.94 17.42
N PHE A 61 -3.58 20.70 17.88
CA PHE A 61 -2.77 19.58 17.43
C PHE A 61 -2.94 19.39 15.92
N ILE A 62 -1.83 19.10 15.23
CA ILE A 62 -1.80 18.81 13.79
C ILE A 62 -1.03 17.49 13.64
N PRO A 63 -1.68 16.41 13.15
CA PRO A 63 -1.02 15.14 12.91
C PRO A 63 0.20 15.26 12.02
N GLY A 64 1.31 14.61 12.39
CA GLY A 64 2.52 14.59 11.58
C GLY A 64 3.11 15.97 11.30
N LYS A 65 2.90 16.94 12.21
CA LYS A 65 3.51 18.27 12.08
C LYS A 65 5.03 18.16 12.18
N VAL A 66 5.69 18.18 11.03
CA VAL A 66 7.14 18.28 10.92
C VAL A 66 7.50 19.65 10.31
N PHE A 67 8.64 20.21 10.69
CA PHE A 67 9.08 21.52 10.18
C PHE A 67 9.49 21.41 8.72
N PHE A 68 8.86 22.20 7.85
CA PHE A 68 9.23 22.29 6.44
C PHE A 68 10.64 22.88 6.26
N PRO A 69 11.30 22.63 5.11
CA PRO A 69 12.54 23.30 4.74
C PRO A 69 12.41 24.82 4.88
N LEU A 70 13.34 25.43 5.63
CA LEU A 70 13.36 26.86 5.90
C LEU A 70 14.30 27.63 4.98
N ASP A 71 15.11 26.92 4.21
CA ASP A 71 16.31 27.49 3.57
C ASP A 71 16.05 27.99 2.14
N VAL A 72 14.86 27.75 1.60
CA VAL A 72 14.45 28.18 0.26
C VAL A 72 13.03 28.75 0.33
N ASP A 73 12.87 29.96 -0.19
CA ASP A 73 11.59 30.63 -0.30
C ASP A 73 10.86 30.25 -1.60
N SER A 74 9.54 30.14 -1.51
CA SER A 74 8.64 29.91 -2.63
C SER A 74 8.53 31.14 -3.51
N SER A 75 8.36 30.90 -4.81
CA SER A 75 7.99 31.92 -5.78
C SER A 75 6.54 32.39 -5.61
N LEU A 76 5.70 31.59 -4.94
CA LEU A 76 4.30 31.92 -4.66
C LEU A 76 4.13 32.53 -3.26
N THR A 77 3.27 33.54 -3.18
CA THR A 77 2.81 34.12 -1.92
C THR A 77 1.92 33.16 -1.13
N LYS A 78 1.77 33.42 0.17
CA LYS A 78 0.90 32.64 1.05
C LYS A 78 -0.56 32.63 0.58
N SER A 79 -1.04 33.73 0.01
CA SER A 79 -2.40 33.83 -0.52
C SER A 79 -2.57 32.98 -1.78
N GLN A 80 -1.60 33.02 -2.69
CA GLN A 80 -1.61 32.21 -3.91
C GLN A 80 -1.56 30.71 -3.60
N GLN A 81 -0.66 30.27 -2.71
CA GLN A 81 -0.63 28.86 -2.28
C GLN A 81 -1.95 28.43 -1.63
N ALA A 82 -2.57 29.30 -0.82
CA ALA A 82 -3.86 28.99 -0.19
C ALA A 82 -5.01 28.85 -1.22
N VAL A 83 -5.00 29.66 -2.27
CA VAL A 83 -5.97 29.56 -3.39
C VAL A 83 -5.76 28.26 -4.15
N CYS A 84 -4.51 27.95 -4.53
CA CYS A 84 -4.18 26.72 -5.27
C CYS A 84 -4.51 25.47 -4.47
N LEU A 85 -4.28 25.49 -3.16
CA LEU A 85 -4.66 24.39 -2.27
C LEU A 85 -6.18 24.13 -2.27
N LYS A 86 -7.01 25.18 -2.28
CA LYS A 86 -8.47 24.99 -2.38
C LYS A 86 -8.88 24.32 -3.68
N VAL A 87 -8.25 24.70 -4.79
CA VAL A 87 -8.50 24.07 -6.10
C VAL A 87 -8.10 22.59 -6.07
N LEU A 88 -6.95 22.23 -5.49
CA LEU A 88 -6.60 20.82 -5.28
C LEU A 88 -7.61 20.07 -4.41
N GLN A 89 -8.13 20.69 -3.34
CA GLN A 89 -9.17 20.09 -2.51
C GLN A 89 -10.47 19.85 -3.30
N MET A 90 -10.80 20.75 -4.22
CA MET A 90 -11.95 20.58 -5.12
C MET A 90 -11.75 19.36 -6.03
N TYR A 91 -10.59 19.22 -6.68
CA TYR A 91 -10.26 18.04 -7.51
C TYR A 91 -10.33 16.73 -6.73
N ARG A 92 -9.93 16.71 -5.45
CA ARG A 92 -10.03 15.52 -4.60
C ARG A 92 -11.45 15.21 -4.12
N SER A 93 -12.37 16.17 -4.18
CA SER A 93 -13.73 15.99 -3.65
C SER A 93 -14.66 15.21 -4.56
N GLU A 94 -14.20 14.77 -5.74
CA GLU A 94 -14.99 14.04 -6.77
C GLU A 94 -16.32 14.74 -7.12
N ARG A 95 -16.42 16.06 -6.84
CA ARG A 95 -17.60 16.87 -7.13
C ARG A 95 -17.61 17.26 -8.60
N ASP A 96 -18.81 17.36 -9.16
CA ASP A 96 -19.01 17.83 -10.52
C ASP A 96 -18.59 19.31 -10.64
N PHE A 97 -17.70 19.59 -11.59
CA PHE A 97 -17.21 20.93 -11.92
C PHE A 97 -18.21 21.76 -12.74
N ASN A 98 -19.36 21.19 -13.10
CA ASN A 98 -20.39 21.90 -13.85
C ASN A 98 -21.11 22.99 -13.05
N ASN A 99 -21.10 22.92 -11.70
CA ASN A 99 -21.80 23.85 -10.81
C ASN A 99 -20.85 24.58 -9.84
N LEU A 100 -19.84 25.28 -10.38
CA LEU A 100 -18.90 26.05 -9.56
C LEU A 100 -19.49 27.37 -9.09
N THR A 101 -19.25 27.71 -7.82
CA THR A 101 -19.52 29.07 -7.35
C THR A 101 -18.58 30.08 -8.00
N LYS A 102 -18.96 31.36 -8.04
CA LYS A 102 -18.12 32.43 -8.59
C LYS A 102 -16.71 32.47 -7.96
N ILE A 103 -16.62 32.26 -6.65
CA ILE A 103 -15.35 32.23 -5.91
C ILE A 103 -14.51 31.02 -6.32
N GLU A 104 -15.13 29.85 -6.53
CA GLU A 104 -14.44 28.65 -6.98
C GLU A 104 -13.92 28.80 -8.42
N GLN A 105 -14.68 29.44 -9.30
CA GLN A 105 -14.25 29.77 -10.65
C GLN A 105 -13.05 30.72 -10.64
N GLU A 106 -13.10 31.79 -9.84
CA GLU A 106 -11.99 32.73 -9.67
C GLU A 106 -10.73 32.02 -9.14
N ASN A 107 -10.88 31.12 -8.16
CA ASN A 107 -9.76 30.34 -7.64
C ASN A 107 -9.15 29.43 -8.73
N LEU A 108 -10.00 28.80 -9.55
CA LEU A 108 -9.57 27.94 -10.66
C LEU A 108 -8.81 28.73 -11.73
N ASP A 109 -9.27 29.94 -12.07
CA ASP A 109 -8.60 30.81 -13.03
C ASP A 109 -7.24 31.27 -12.52
N VAL A 110 -7.13 31.61 -11.23
CA VAL A 110 -5.84 31.91 -10.59
C VAL A 110 -4.91 30.71 -10.63
N TYR A 111 -5.41 29.51 -10.32
CA TYR A 111 -4.63 28.28 -10.37
C TYR A 111 -4.10 27.99 -11.79
N LYS A 112 -4.95 28.13 -12.81
CA LYS A 112 -4.55 27.99 -14.23
C LYS A 112 -3.47 29.00 -14.62
N LYS A 113 -3.61 30.26 -14.22
CA LYS A 113 -2.59 31.31 -14.46
C LYS A 113 -1.25 31.02 -13.80
N LEU A 114 -1.26 30.39 -12.62
CA LEU A 114 -0.06 30.05 -11.86
C LEU A 114 0.52 28.67 -12.22
N HIS A 115 -0.13 27.92 -13.12
CA HIS A 115 0.18 26.52 -13.34
C HIS A 115 1.63 26.27 -13.78
N SER A 116 2.16 27.07 -14.72
CA SER A 116 3.55 26.97 -15.15
C SER A 116 4.54 27.21 -14.01
N VAL A 117 4.31 28.24 -13.20
CA VAL A 117 5.14 28.58 -12.03
C VAL A 117 5.10 27.46 -10.98
N ILE A 118 3.93 26.86 -10.77
CA ILE A 118 3.75 25.71 -9.88
C ILE A 118 4.56 24.52 -10.37
N LEU A 119 4.51 24.18 -11.67
CA LEU A 119 5.25 23.05 -12.24
C LEU A 119 6.78 23.26 -12.11
N GLU A 120 7.26 24.47 -12.39
CA GLU A 120 8.67 24.80 -12.21
C GLU A 120 9.11 24.69 -10.75
N GLU A 121 8.29 25.16 -9.80
CA GLU A 121 8.61 25.05 -8.38
C GLU A 121 8.53 23.62 -7.87
N HIS A 122 7.56 22.81 -8.33
CA HIS A 122 7.49 21.38 -8.04
C HIS A 122 8.77 20.65 -8.49
N ALA A 123 9.29 20.96 -9.68
CA ALA A 123 10.54 20.36 -10.17
C ALA A 123 11.72 20.74 -9.27
N LYS A 124 11.86 22.02 -8.92
CA LYS A 124 12.91 22.51 -8.01
C LYS A 124 12.80 21.88 -6.61
N PHE A 125 11.58 21.77 -6.08
CA PHE A 125 11.31 21.15 -4.80
C PHE A 125 11.64 19.66 -4.81
N SER A 126 11.24 18.95 -5.86
CA SER A 126 11.54 17.54 -6.08
C SER A 126 13.05 17.28 -6.07
N GLU A 127 13.84 18.07 -6.81
CA GLU A 127 15.31 17.97 -6.79
C GLU A 127 15.92 18.28 -5.42
N TYR A 128 15.40 19.32 -4.73
CA TYR A 128 15.84 19.67 -3.39
C TYR A 128 15.65 18.51 -2.42
N VAL A 129 14.46 17.91 -2.41
CA VAL A 129 14.12 16.78 -1.53
C VAL A 129 14.96 15.55 -1.88
N LYS A 130 15.20 15.28 -3.16
CA LYS A 130 16.09 14.20 -3.61
C LYS A 130 17.52 14.38 -3.07
N LYS A 131 18.05 15.61 -3.12
CA LYS A 131 19.37 15.94 -2.55
C LYS A 131 19.39 15.77 -1.03
N ASP A 132 18.34 16.21 -0.33
CA ASP A 132 18.22 16.01 1.13
C ASP A 132 18.14 14.52 1.50
N TRP A 133 17.40 13.72 0.72
CA TRP A 133 17.31 12.27 0.89
C TRP A 133 18.69 11.61 0.80
N GLN A 134 19.48 11.96 -0.22
CA GLN A 134 20.83 11.43 -0.42
C GLN A 134 21.79 11.79 0.73
N LYS A 135 21.59 12.95 1.38
CA LYS A 135 22.41 13.39 2.52
C LYS A 135 22.08 12.67 3.83
N LYS A 136 20.83 12.20 4.00
CA LYS A 136 20.33 11.62 5.26
C LYS A 136 20.09 10.11 5.15
N SER A 137 21.18 9.36 5.02
CA SER A 137 21.13 7.88 4.86
C SER A 137 20.63 7.13 6.10
N ASP A 138 20.66 7.76 7.27
CA ASP A 138 20.27 7.20 8.57
C ASP A 138 18.75 7.06 8.74
N ARG A 139 17.94 7.79 7.96
CA ARG A 139 16.46 7.77 8.05
C ARG A 139 15.88 6.35 7.95
N LEU A 140 16.45 5.50 7.09
CA LEU A 140 15.99 4.12 6.87
C LEU A 140 16.45 3.15 7.95
N GLU A 141 17.48 3.52 8.71
CA GLU A 141 18.08 2.71 9.78
C GLU A 141 17.48 3.02 11.16
N ASN A 142 16.74 4.12 11.27
CA ASN A 142 16.13 4.62 12.51
C ASN A 142 14.84 3.87 12.89
N MET A 143 14.98 2.56 13.11
CA MET A 143 13.94 1.68 13.63
C MET A 143 14.11 1.50 15.14
N LYS A 144 13.02 1.58 15.91
CA LYS A 144 13.05 1.34 17.37
C LYS A 144 13.58 -0.07 17.69
N ASN A 145 14.55 -0.17 18.60
CA ASN A 145 15.19 -1.44 18.99
C ASN A 145 14.20 -2.54 19.38
N ARG A 146 13.12 -2.20 20.11
CA ARG A 146 12.07 -3.16 20.48
C ARG A 146 11.33 -3.73 19.27
N LEU A 147 11.03 -2.90 18.26
CA LEU A 147 10.43 -3.37 17.01
C LEU A 147 11.39 -4.24 16.22
N PHE A 148 12.66 -3.84 16.18
CA PHE A 148 13.71 -4.58 15.51
C PHE A 148 13.84 -5.98 16.11
N ALA A 149 13.99 -6.09 17.43
CA ALA A 149 14.07 -7.36 18.15
C ALA A 149 12.85 -8.24 17.88
N TYR A 150 11.64 -7.70 18.03
CA TYR A 150 10.39 -8.42 17.76
C TYR A 150 10.35 -8.98 16.33
N THR A 151 10.67 -8.15 15.34
CA THR A 151 10.59 -8.52 13.92
C THR A 151 11.68 -9.52 13.53
N LYS A 152 12.88 -9.36 14.11
CA LYS A 152 14.02 -10.27 13.95
C LYS A 152 13.66 -11.67 14.45
N THR A 153 13.11 -11.79 15.65
CA THR A 153 12.69 -13.10 16.19
C THR A 153 11.58 -13.75 15.35
N LEU A 154 10.62 -12.97 14.85
CA LEU A 154 9.60 -13.48 13.92
C LEU A 154 10.17 -13.92 12.56
N TRP A 155 11.29 -13.34 12.15
CA TRP A 155 11.99 -13.70 10.92
C TRP A 155 12.83 -14.96 11.12
N GLU A 156 13.57 -15.08 12.21
CA GLU A 156 14.34 -16.28 12.59
C GLU A 156 13.42 -17.52 12.66
N LYS A 157 12.28 -17.42 13.34
CA LYS A 157 11.25 -18.48 13.37
C LYS A 157 10.67 -18.84 12.00
N LYS A 158 10.76 -17.96 11.01
CA LYS A 158 10.36 -18.26 9.62
C LYS A 158 11.47 -18.99 8.87
N LEU A 159 12.74 -18.70 9.16
CA LEU A 159 13.88 -19.44 8.62
C LEU A 159 13.85 -20.90 9.09
N GLU A 160 13.57 -21.13 10.37
CA GLU A 160 13.42 -22.48 10.94
C GLU A 160 12.35 -23.33 10.24
N LYS A 161 11.34 -22.72 9.62
CA LYS A 161 10.29 -23.45 8.90
C LYS A 161 10.72 -23.86 7.48
N VAL A 162 11.80 -23.28 6.94
CA VAL A 162 12.28 -23.58 5.59
C VAL A 162 12.78 -25.02 5.48
N ILE A 163 13.36 -25.57 6.55
CA ILE A 163 13.87 -26.95 6.61
C ILE A 163 12.80 -28.04 6.39
N ARG A 164 11.51 -27.66 6.42
CA ARG A 164 10.40 -28.57 6.14
C ARG A 164 10.22 -28.87 4.66
N TYR A 165 10.84 -28.07 3.79
CA TYR A 165 10.87 -28.32 2.35
C TYR A 165 12.11 -29.15 1.99
N PRO A 166 12.08 -29.92 0.89
CA PRO A 166 13.26 -30.64 0.41
C PRO A 166 14.50 -29.75 0.28
N SER A 167 15.69 -30.30 0.53
CA SER A 167 16.93 -29.50 0.56
C SER A 167 17.47 -29.12 -0.81
N HIS A 168 17.43 -30.03 -1.79
CA HIS A 168 18.14 -29.86 -3.06
C HIS A 168 17.18 -29.77 -4.23
N TYR A 169 17.43 -28.80 -5.12
CA TYR A 169 16.67 -28.64 -6.36
C TYR A 169 17.59 -28.43 -7.56
N LYS A 170 17.17 -28.97 -8.70
CA LYS A 170 17.78 -28.73 -10.02
C LYS A 170 16.80 -28.01 -10.95
N LEU A 171 17.33 -27.38 -12.00
CA LEU A 171 16.50 -26.69 -12.98
C LEU A 171 15.58 -27.68 -13.71
N HIS A 172 14.30 -27.35 -13.83
CA HIS A 172 13.30 -28.14 -14.55
C HIS A 172 12.73 -27.39 -15.76
N ASP A 173 12.26 -26.15 -15.58
CA ASP A 173 11.73 -25.31 -16.66
C ASP A 173 11.96 -23.82 -16.33
N THR A 174 11.61 -22.93 -17.24
CA THR A 174 11.56 -21.48 -17.05
C THR A 174 10.18 -20.95 -17.48
N ILE A 175 9.69 -19.94 -16.75
CA ILE A 175 8.40 -19.31 -16.99
C ILE A 175 8.63 -17.82 -17.21
N CYS A 176 8.12 -17.28 -18.32
CA CYS A 176 8.10 -15.84 -18.56
C CYS A 176 7.12 -15.17 -17.59
N LEU A 177 7.59 -14.17 -16.84
CA LEU A 177 6.76 -13.34 -15.96
C LEU A 177 6.29 -12.05 -16.66
N ALA A 178 6.70 -11.82 -17.91
CA ALA A 178 6.12 -10.81 -18.78
C ALA A 178 4.96 -11.42 -19.59
N TYR A 179 3.97 -10.60 -19.89
CA TYR A 179 2.85 -10.97 -20.73
C TYR A 179 2.72 -9.92 -21.83
N GLU A 180 2.95 -10.34 -23.07
CA GLU A 180 3.08 -9.46 -24.25
C GLU A 180 1.96 -9.73 -25.26
N ASP A 181 0.73 -9.86 -24.77
CA ASP A 181 -0.44 -10.00 -25.65
C ASP A 181 -1.50 -8.96 -25.27
N PRO A 182 -1.46 -7.76 -25.89
CA PRO A 182 -2.40 -6.69 -25.60
C PRO A 182 -3.83 -6.98 -26.08
N ASP A 183 -3.99 -7.88 -27.05
CA ASP A 183 -5.27 -8.18 -27.71
C ASP A 183 -6.08 -9.25 -26.95
N ASN A 184 -5.40 -10.03 -26.10
CA ASN A 184 -6.00 -11.08 -25.30
C ASN A 184 -6.16 -10.66 -23.84
N HIS A 185 -7.32 -10.06 -23.54
CA HIS A 185 -7.64 -9.63 -22.18
C HIS A 185 -7.98 -10.82 -21.27
N ILE A 186 -7.19 -11.00 -20.21
CA ILE A 186 -7.49 -11.96 -19.15
C ILE A 186 -8.65 -11.43 -18.28
N GLN A 187 -9.62 -12.30 -18.04
CA GLN A 187 -10.71 -12.08 -17.11
C GLN A 187 -10.50 -12.93 -15.85
N VAL A 188 -10.81 -12.32 -14.70
CA VAL A 188 -10.80 -12.99 -13.40
C VAL A 188 -12.12 -12.74 -12.71
N CYS A 189 -12.79 -13.80 -12.28
CA CYS A 189 -14.08 -13.71 -11.60
C CYS A 189 -14.16 -14.65 -10.41
N MET A 190 -14.64 -14.15 -9.28
CA MET A 190 -15.01 -15.01 -8.17
C MET A 190 -16.20 -15.87 -8.57
N GLN A 191 -16.12 -17.17 -8.33
CA GLN A 191 -17.21 -18.10 -8.58
C GLN A 191 -18.04 -18.28 -7.31
N GLU A 192 -17.37 -18.62 -6.19
CA GLU A 192 -18.05 -19.02 -4.97
C GLU A 192 -17.18 -18.79 -3.73
N ASN A 193 -17.82 -18.51 -2.59
CA ASN A 193 -17.23 -18.61 -1.27
C ASN A 193 -17.56 -20.00 -0.70
N VAL A 194 -16.55 -20.86 -0.54
CA VAL A 194 -16.77 -22.28 -0.21
C VAL A 194 -16.56 -22.60 1.26
N HIS A 195 -15.86 -21.74 1.99
CA HIS A 195 -15.65 -21.91 3.43
C HIS A 195 -15.20 -20.59 4.07
N ASN A 196 -15.64 -20.40 5.31
CA ASN A 196 -15.16 -19.34 6.17
C ASN A 196 -14.77 -19.93 7.54
N SER A 197 -13.78 -19.34 8.20
CA SER A 197 -13.35 -19.73 9.55
C SER A 197 -12.63 -18.60 10.30
N GLY A 198 -12.27 -18.83 11.56
CA GLY A 198 -11.52 -17.89 12.37
C GLY A 198 -12.38 -16.80 13.04
N THR A 199 -11.72 -15.86 13.72
CA THR A 199 -12.36 -14.89 14.62
C THR A 199 -12.46 -13.50 13.99
N SER A 200 -13.67 -12.94 13.98
CA SER A 200 -13.89 -11.56 13.55
C SER A 200 -13.20 -10.53 14.43
N LYS A 201 -12.86 -9.38 13.83
CA LYS A 201 -12.45 -8.19 14.56
C LYS A 201 -13.19 -6.98 14.05
N THR A 202 -13.61 -6.08 14.93
CA THR A 202 -14.12 -4.76 14.55
C THR A 202 -12.96 -3.81 14.33
N VAL A 203 -12.95 -3.12 13.20
CA VAL A 203 -12.00 -2.05 12.91
C VAL A 203 -12.54 -0.73 13.42
N ILE A 204 -11.74 -0.04 14.24
CA ILE A 204 -12.02 1.31 14.74
C ILE A 204 -10.84 2.20 14.37
N LEU A 205 -11.08 3.14 13.47
CA LEU A 205 -10.06 4.09 13.01
C LEU A 205 -9.92 5.27 13.99
N PRO A 206 -8.72 5.86 14.12
CA PRO A 206 -8.52 7.04 14.96
C PRO A 206 -9.14 8.28 14.31
N THR A 207 -9.69 9.17 15.12
CA THR A 207 -10.21 10.48 14.66
C THR A 207 -9.12 11.53 14.42
N LEU A 208 -7.89 11.25 14.88
CA LEU A 208 -6.70 12.13 14.76
C LEU A 208 -6.89 13.56 15.31
N THR A 209 -7.82 13.74 16.27
CA THR A 209 -8.00 15.01 17.01
C THR A 209 -6.87 15.27 18.00
N SER A 210 -6.14 14.22 18.39
CA SER A 210 -4.95 14.25 19.25
C SER A 210 -3.89 13.28 18.72
N LYS A 211 -2.69 13.33 19.31
CA LYS A 211 -1.56 12.50 18.90
C LYS A 211 -1.87 11.02 19.01
N CYS A 212 -1.82 10.30 17.88
CA CYS A 212 -2.04 8.87 17.82
C CYS A 212 -0.72 8.15 17.49
N ILE A 213 -0.11 7.50 18.47
CA ILE A 213 1.09 6.66 18.27
C ILE A 213 0.68 5.20 18.43
N LEU A 214 1.06 4.35 17.47
CA LEU A 214 0.79 2.92 17.57
C LEU A 214 1.56 2.31 18.74
N SER A 215 0.83 1.60 19.61
CA SER A 215 1.39 0.97 20.81
C SER A 215 2.00 -0.38 20.46
N PHE A 216 3.26 -0.57 20.86
CA PHE A 216 3.97 -1.85 20.76
C PHE A 216 3.44 -2.91 21.72
N ARG A 217 2.73 -2.51 22.78
CA ARG A 217 2.15 -3.43 23.76
C ARG A 217 1.02 -4.27 23.15
N ASN A 218 0.43 -3.79 22.06
CA ASN A 218 -0.66 -4.47 21.36
C ASN A 218 -0.14 -5.53 20.36
N LEU A 219 1.17 -5.59 20.10
CA LEU A 219 1.73 -6.67 19.29
C LEU A 219 1.52 -8.01 20.00
N PRO A 220 1.10 -9.07 19.28
CA PRO A 220 0.95 -10.39 19.89
C PRO A 220 2.31 -10.88 20.39
N SER A 221 2.31 -11.61 21.52
CA SER A 221 3.52 -12.35 21.95
C SER A 221 4.00 -13.27 20.84
N ILE A 222 5.25 -13.69 20.88
CA ILE A 222 5.77 -14.56 19.83
C ILE A 222 5.05 -15.91 19.83
N GLU A 223 4.72 -16.49 20.99
CA GLU A 223 3.92 -17.72 21.04
C GLU A 223 2.50 -17.48 20.52
N ASN A 224 1.89 -16.35 20.88
CA ASN A 224 0.56 -15.98 20.38
C ASN A 224 0.57 -15.62 18.89
N TYR A 225 1.69 -15.13 18.36
CA TYR A 225 1.87 -14.93 16.92
C TYR A 225 1.92 -16.30 16.24
N GLU A 226 2.59 -17.28 16.83
CA GLU A 226 2.57 -18.66 16.33
C GLU A 226 1.16 -19.25 16.39
N LEU A 227 0.43 -19.09 17.49
CA LEU A 227 -0.97 -19.52 17.67
C LEU A 227 -1.94 -18.81 16.71
N ASN A 228 -1.87 -17.48 16.57
CA ASN A 228 -2.73 -16.69 15.67
C ASN A 228 -2.29 -16.76 14.18
N SER A 229 -1.07 -17.24 13.91
CA SER A 229 -0.54 -17.56 12.58
C SER A 229 -0.54 -19.06 12.29
N GLN A 230 -1.20 -19.89 13.13
CA GLN A 230 -1.36 -21.34 12.98
C GLN A 230 -2.01 -21.77 11.68
N MET A 231 -2.48 -20.84 10.84
CA MET A 231 -2.85 -21.18 9.49
C MET A 231 -1.66 -21.87 8.81
N PRO A 232 -1.74 -23.19 8.58
CA PRO A 232 -0.66 -23.93 7.97
C PRO A 232 -0.42 -23.37 6.57
N VAL A 233 0.71 -23.72 5.95
CA VAL A 233 0.85 -23.46 4.52
C VAL A 233 -0.27 -24.17 3.75
N VAL A 234 -0.63 -23.73 2.55
CA VAL A 234 -1.86 -24.22 1.91
C VAL A 234 -1.78 -25.70 1.58
N SER A 235 -0.58 -26.22 1.32
CA SER A 235 -0.30 -27.65 1.16
C SER A 235 -0.53 -28.50 2.43
N GLN A 236 -0.66 -27.86 3.60
CA GLN A 236 -0.82 -28.50 4.92
C GLN A 236 -2.14 -28.13 5.60
N ASP A 237 -3.04 -27.42 4.91
CA ASP A 237 -4.32 -26.97 5.46
C ASP A 237 -5.38 -28.08 5.34
N GLY A 238 -5.77 -28.64 6.49
CA GLY A 238 -6.76 -29.72 6.56
C GLY A 238 -8.11 -29.33 5.93
N ASN A 239 -8.54 -28.08 6.11
CA ASN A 239 -9.79 -27.59 5.52
C ASN A 239 -9.74 -27.63 3.99
N ILE A 240 -8.56 -27.39 3.39
CA ILE A 240 -8.41 -27.40 1.94
C ILE A 240 -8.62 -28.80 1.38
N VAL A 241 -8.09 -29.83 2.04
CA VAL A 241 -8.24 -31.22 1.58
C VAL A 241 -9.71 -31.61 1.42
N ASP A 242 -10.55 -31.22 2.37
CA ASP A 242 -11.99 -31.48 2.30
C ASP A 242 -12.68 -30.66 1.22
N LEU A 243 -12.29 -29.39 1.04
CA LEU A 243 -12.83 -28.54 -0.02
C LEU A 243 -12.49 -29.05 -1.42
N LEU A 244 -11.30 -29.64 -1.63
CA LEU A 244 -10.90 -30.17 -2.93
C LEU A 244 -11.69 -31.42 -3.35
N LYS A 245 -12.35 -32.13 -2.41
CA LYS A 245 -13.13 -33.34 -2.72
C LYS A 245 -14.42 -33.03 -3.48
N THR A 246 -15.02 -31.88 -3.19
CA THR A 246 -16.36 -31.50 -3.69
C THR A 246 -16.34 -30.34 -4.67
N ASN A 247 -15.22 -29.61 -4.77
CA ASN A 247 -15.11 -28.42 -5.59
C ASN A 247 -14.17 -28.60 -6.79
N ASN A 248 -14.54 -28.01 -7.93
CA ASN A 248 -13.69 -28.02 -9.12
C ASN A 248 -12.56 -26.98 -9.04
N VAL A 249 -11.45 -27.37 -8.42
CA VAL A 249 -10.24 -26.54 -8.26
C VAL A 249 -9.04 -27.18 -8.95
N ASP A 250 -8.16 -26.38 -9.53
CA ASP A 250 -6.92 -26.81 -10.18
C ASP A 250 -5.68 -26.32 -9.42
N VAL A 251 -5.72 -25.07 -8.94
CA VAL A 251 -4.62 -24.43 -8.22
C VAL A 251 -5.09 -23.96 -6.84
N VAL A 252 -4.25 -24.08 -5.82
CA VAL A 252 -4.52 -23.62 -4.46
C VAL A 252 -3.42 -22.67 -4.02
N LEU A 253 -3.77 -21.49 -3.53
CA LEU A 253 -2.78 -20.53 -3.04
C LEU A 253 -3.32 -19.62 -1.94
N SER A 254 -2.39 -18.98 -1.23
CA SER A 254 -2.73 -17.95 -0.25
C SER A 254 -2.64 -16.55 -0.85
N MET A 255 -3.38 -15.61 -0.25
CA MET A 255 -3.31 -14.18 -0.63
C MET A 255 -1.88 -13.60 -0.58
N SER A 256 -1.00 -14.13 0.29
CA SER A 256 0.40 -13.71 0.35
C SER A 256 1.23 -14.23 -0.82
N ALA A 257 0.97 -15.46 -1.28
CA ALA A 257 1.62 -16.04 -2.46
C ALA A 257 1.15 -15.31 -3.74
N LEU A 258 -0.15 -15.09 -3.86
CA LEU A 258 -0.74 -14.32 -4.97
C LEU A 258 -0.14 -12.92 -5.07
N LYS A 259 -0.08 -12.18 -3.96
CA LYS A 259 0.56 -10.85 -3.93
C LYS A 259 2.04 -10.85 -4.28
N ARG A 260 2.75 -11.97 -4.12
CA ARG A 260 4.13 -12.10 -4.57
C ARG A 260 4.19 -12.31 -6.09
N LEU A 261 3.35 -13.17 -6.64
CA LEU A 261 3.27 -13.42 -8.09
C LEU A 261 2.81 -12.20 -8.89
N MET A 262 1.92 -11.40 -8.32
CA MET A 262 1.43 -10.16 -8.94
C MET A 262 2.48 -9.04 -8.95
N ASP A 263 3.44 -9.07 -8.03
CA ASP A 263 4.38 -7.98 -7.78
C ASP A 263 5.62 -8.05 -8.70
N ASP A 264 5.58 -7.30 -9.80
CA ASP A 264 6.66 -7.14 -10.79
C ASP A 264 7.45 -5.83 -10.62
N SER A 265 7.31 -5.19 -9.46
CA SER A 265 7.84 -3.85 -9.25
C SER A 265 9.36 -3.77 -9.26
N ASN A 266 10.04 -4.86 -8.88
CA ASN A 266 11.48 -4.94 -8.84
C ASN A 266 11.92 -6.26 -9.53
N PRO A 267 12.46 -6.22 -10.76
CA PRO A 267 12.94 -7.42 -11.47
C PRO A 267 14.17 -8.04 -10.81
N HIS A 268 14.78 -7.35 -9.85
CA HIS A 268 15.89 -7.83 -9.02
C HIS A 268 15.43 -8.38 -7.67
N CYS A 269 14.11 -8.45 -7.42
CA CYS A 269 13.65 -8.98 -6.14
C CYS A 269 13.90 -10.48 -6.05
N PHE A 270 14.59 -10.93 -5.01
CA PHE A 270 14.74 -12.34 -4.75
C PHE A 270 13.49 -12.92 -4.09
N TRP A 271 12.98 -14.03 -4.62
CA TRP A 271 11.97 -14.84 -3.93
C TRP A 271 11.99 -16.29 -4.37
N ASN A 272 11.55 -17.13 -3.43
CA ASN A 272 11.35 -18.56 -3.60
C ASN A 272 9.91 -18.87 -3.17
N ILE A 273 9.10 -19.47 -4.03
CA ILE A 273 7.74 -19.94 -3.71
C ILE A 273 7.70 -21.46 -3.86
N PRO A 274 7.51 -22.22 -2.77
CA PRO A 274 7.36 -23.66 -2.86
C PRO A 274 6.08 -24.02 -3.63
N VAL A 275 6.22 -24.94 -4.58
CA VAL A 275 5.12 -25.49 -5.38
C VAL A 275 5.04 -26.99 -5.14
N ILE A 276 3.89 -27.46 -4.69
CA ILE A 276 3.67 -28.87 -4.37
C ILE A 276 2.57 -29.39 -5.29
N VAL A 277 2.86 -30.42 -6.07
CA VAL A 277 1.91 -31.04 -6.99
C VAL A 277 1.55 -32.41 -6.47
N ARG A 278 0.29 -32.63 -6.11
CA ARG A 278 -0.20 -33.87 -5.49
C ARG A 278 -1.53 -34.31 -6.09
N LYS A 279 -1.81 -35.61 -6.02
CA LYS A 279 -3.13 -36.16 -6.33
C LYS A 279 -3.95 -36.27 -5.05
N HIS A 280 -5.20 -35.85 -5.11
CA HIS A 280 -6.19 -36.09 -4.07
C HIS A 280 -7.40 -36.80 -4.67
N LYS A 281 -8.09 -37.58 -3.84
CA LYS A 281 -9.34 -38.23 -4.19
C LYS A 281 -10.45 -37.18 -4.26
N VAL A 282 -11.21 -37.18 -5.35
CA VAL A 282 -12.33 -36.25 -5.61
C VAL A 282 -13.56 -37.08 -5.92
N VAL A 283 -14.72 -36.61 -5.47
CA VAL A 283 -16.01 -37.21 -5.78
C VAL A 283 -16.57 -36.52 -7.02
N LEU A 284 -16.79 -37.28 -8.09
CA LEU A 284 -17.39 -36.81 -9.32
C LEU A 284 -18.92 -36.64 -9.16
N PRO A 285 -19.59 -35.88 -10.04
CA PRO A 285 -21.04 -35.66 -9.95
C PRO A 285 -21.89 -36.94 -10.04
N ASP A 286 -21.35 -38.01 -10.63
CA ASP A 286 -21.96 -39.33 -10.73
C ASP A 286 -21.74 -40.19 -9.46
N GLY A 287 -21.05 -39.65 -8.45
CA GLY A 287 -20.71 -40.34 -7.20
C GLY A 287 -19.44 -41.17 -7.26
N ASN A 288 -18.80 -41.30 -8.44
CA ASN A 288 -17.55 -42.05 -8.58
C ASN A 288 -16.36 -41.26 -8.02
N GLU A 289 -15.39 -41.98 -7.45
CA GLU A 289 -14.20 -41.35 -6.90
C GLU A 289 -13.02 -41.44 -7.89
N GLN A 290 -12.37 -40.30 -8.15
CA GLN A 290 -11.21 -40.22 -9.03
C GLN A 290 -10.07 -39.47 -8.35
N PHE A 291 -8.83 -39.88 -8.64
CA PHE A 291 -7.65 -39.09 -8.28
C PHE A 291 -7.46 -37.91 -9.24
N LYS A 292 -7.66 -36.68 -8.77
CA LYS A 292 -7.36 -35.45 -9.50
C LYS A 292 -6.03 -34.86 -9.02
N LYS A 293 -5.24 -34.31 -9.95
CA LYS A 293 -3.99 -33.59 -9.66
C LYS A 293 -4.30 -32.14 -9.27
N PHE A 294 -3.65 -31.64 -8.23
CA PHE A 294 -3.77 -30.27 -7.73
C PHE A 294 -2.39 -29.63 -7.56
N VAL A 295 -2.31 -28.33 -7.83
CA VAL A 295 -1.09 -27.53 -7.64
C VAL A 295 -1.26 -26.64 -6.41
N PHE A 296 -0.39 -26.77 -5.42
CA PHE A 296 -0.37 -25.94 -4.22
C PHE A 296 0.80 -24.95 -4.28
N LEU A 297 0.49 -23.66 -4.17
CA LEU A 297 1.46 -22.57 -4.05
C LEU A 297 1.50 -22.09 -2.60
N ASP A 298 2.53 -22.51 -1.89
CA ASP A 298 2.76 -22.08 -0.52
C ASP A 298 3.20 -20.61 -0.45
N LYS A 299 3.34 -20.09 0.77
CA LYS A 299 3.82 -18.71 0.96
C LYS A 299 5.28 -18.63 0.53
N ALA A 300 5.64 -17.51 -0.11
CA ALA A 300 7.04 -17.22 -0.42
C ALA A 300 7.92 -17.35 0.84
N LEU A 301 9.09 -17.97 0.67
CA LEU A 301 10.09 -18.13 1.72
C LEU A 301 10.53 -16.76 2.24
N PRO A 302 10.99 -16.66 3.50
CA PRO A 302 11.55 -15.42 4.04
C PRO A 302 12.70 -14.88 3.18
N MET A 303 12.91 -13.57 3.23
CA MET A 303 14.11 -12.94 2.66
C MET A 303 15.35 -13.44 3.42
N GLN A 304 16.41 -13.80 2.71
CA GLN A 304 17.70 -14.20 3.31
C GLN A 304 18.43 -12.99 3.92
N TYR A 305 18.29 -11.83 3.27
CA TYR A 305 19.03 -10.62 3.63
C TYR A 305 18.12 -9.41 3.83
N PRO A 306 17.19 -9.46 4.79
CA PRO A 306 16.28 -8.34 5.01
C PRO A 306 17.02 -7.12 5.53
N THR A 307 16.50 -5.94 5.23
CA THR A 307 16.94 -4.66 5.80
C THR A 307 16.04 -4.23 6.96
N LYS A 308 16.51 -3.31 7.82
CA LYS A 308 15.65 -2.71 8.86
C LYS A 308 14.43 -2.01 8.26
N PHE A 309 14.57 -1.49 7.05
CA PHE A 309 13.47 -0.90 6.31
C PHE A 309 12.36 -1.93 6.02
N GLU A 310 12.70 -3.09 5.46
CA GLU A 310 11.72 -4.16 5.19
C GLU A 310 11.10 -4.71 6.48
N PHE A 311 11.89 -4.78 7.55
CA PHE A 311 11.37 -5.11 8.88
C PHE A 311 10.38 -4.07 9.38
N SER A 312 10.67 -2.78 9.18
CA SER A 312 9.78 -1.68 9.52
C SER A 312 8.45 -1.77 8.78
N GLU A 313 8.45 -1.97 7.46
CA GLU A 313 7.19 -2.11 6.69
C GLU A 313 6.35 -3.29 7.19
N LYS A 314 7.01 -4.43 7.46
CA LYS A 314 6.35 -5.65 7.93
C LYS A 314 5.75 -5.48 9.33
N CYS A 315 6.46 -4.85 10.25
CA CYS A 315 5.98 -4.69 11.62
C CYS A 315 4.89 -3.61 11.73
N HIS A 316 4.98 -2.52 10.96
CA HIS A 316 3.93 -1.49 10.93
C HIS A 316 2.60 -2.05 10.44
N LYS A 317 2.62 -3.05 9.56
CA LYS A 317 1.41 -3.74 9.13
C LYS A 317 0.71 -4.45 10.29
N GLU A 318 1.47 -5.15 11.11
CA GLU A 318 0.92 -5.80 12.31
C GLU A 318 0.51 -4.78 13.37
N LEU A 319 1.27 -3.68 13.55
CA LEU A 319 0.90 -2.61 14.49
C LEU A 319 -0.45 -1.98 14.13
N VAL A 320 -0.67 -1.63 12.87
CA VAL A 320 -1.94 -1.03 12.43
C VAL A 320 -3.10 -1.98 12.75
N ARG A 321 -2.94 -3.26 12.40
CA ARG A 321 -3.97 -4.28 12.67
C ARG A 321 -4.24 -4.45 14.16
N THR A 322 -3.21 -4.55 14.99
CA THR A 322 -3.42 -4.80 16.42
C THR A 322 -3.92 -3.58 17.19
N ASN A 323 -3.62 -2.37 16.70
CA ASN A 323 -4.07 -1.14 17.35
C ASN A 323 -5.50 -0.75 16.93
N PHE A 324 -5.92 -1.08 15.71
CA PHE A 324 -7.24 -0.68 15.19
C PHE A 324 -8.26 -1.80 15.10
N SER A 325 -7.84 -3.08 15.15
CA SER A 325 -8.77 -4.21 15.13
C SER A 325 -8.96 -4.80 16.53
N ARG A 326 -10.18 -4.74 17.06
CA ARG A 326 -10.57 -5.31 18.37
C ARG A 326 -11.42 -6.57 18.16
N VAL A 327 -11.23 -7.59 19.00
CA VAL A 327 -12.05 -8.82 18.91
C VAL A 327 -13.51 -8.48 19.20
N PHE A 328 -14.42 -9.04 18.40
CA PHE A 328 -15.85 -8.88 18.59
C PHE A 328 -16.28 -9.62 19.88
N THR A 329 -16.85 -8.92 20.85
CA THR A 329 -17.40 -9.51 22.09
C THR A 329 -18.90 -9.17 22.18
N ASN A 330 -19.75 -9.78 21.35
CA ASN A 330 -21.21 -9.78 21.54
C ASN A 330 -21.88 -10.94 20.77
N SER A 331 -23.06 -11.36 21.28
CA SER A 331 -23.98 -12.48 20.94
C SER A 331 -23.61 -13.50 19.84
N GLU A 332 -23.84 -14.78 20.19
CA GLU A 332 -23.52 -16.00 19.43
C GLU A 332 -23.99 -16.02 17.96
N GLU A 333 -25.04 -15.28 17.60
CA GLU A 333 -25.59 -15.24 16.24
C GLU A 333 -24.76 -14.37 15.27
N SER A 334 -24.14 -13.29 15.75
CA SER A 334 -23.30 -12.41 14.92
C SER A 334 -21.88 -12.97 14.66
N ASN A 335 -21.46 -13.92 15.49
CA ASN A 335 -20.15 -14.56 15.43
C ASN A 335 -20.03 -15.58 14.27
N LYS A 336 -21.14 -16.14 13.78
CA LYS A 336 -21.11 -17.05 12.61
C LYS A 336 -20.89 -16.33 11.29
N LEU A 337 -21.35 -15.08 11.17
CA LEU A 337 -21.36 -14.32 9.89
C LEU A 337 -20.04 -13.61 9.57
N ASN A 338 -19.17 -13.34 10.56
CA ASN A 338 -18.00 -12.47 10.34
C ASN A 338 -16.66 -13.19 10.56
N GLN A 339 -16.51 -14.40 10.05
CA GLN A 339 -15.26 -15.15 10.08
C GLN A 339 -14.16 -14.43 9.26
N ASN A 340 -12.93 -14.39 9.78
CA ASN A 340 -11.85 -13.58 9.19
C ASN A 340 -10.94 -14.34 8.22
N VAL A 341 -11.07 -15.66 8.14
CA VAL A 341 -10.43 -16.50 7.13
C VAL A 341 -11.49 -16.92 6.13
N VAL A 342 -11.20 -16.69 4.86
CA VAL A 342 -12.15 -16.82 3.76
C VAL A 342 -11.50 -17.66 2.66
N TYR A 343 -12.22 -18.65 2.15
CA TYR A 343 -11.79 -19.53 1.07
C TYR A 343 -12.72 -19.30 -0.13
N ASN A 344 -12.19 -18.66 -1.17
CA ASN A 344 -12.95 -18.30 -2.35
C ASN A 344 -12.41 -19.06 -3.57
N ILE A 345 -13.29 -19.62 -4.39
CA ILE A 345 -12.94 -20.14 -5.70
C ILE A 345 -13.02 -19.01 -6.70
N TRP A 346 -11.93 -18.82 -7.43
CA TRP A 346 -11.80 -17.86 -8.50
C TRP A 346 -11.56 -18.59 -9.80
N ASN A 347 -12.03 -17.97 -10.88
CA ASN A 347 -11.73 -18.39 -12.21
C ASN A 347 -10.82 -17.37 -12.90
N ILE A 348 -9.84 -17.84 -13.66
CA ILE A 348 -9.04 -17.04 -14.58
C ILE A 348 -9.06 -17.68 -15.97
N SER A 349 -9.34 -16.87 -16.98
CA SER A 349 -9.46 -17.29 -18.38
C SER A 349 -9.30 -16.09 -19.31
N PHE A 350 -9.16 -16.35 -20.62
CA PHE A 350 -9.20 -15.31 -21.62
C PHE A 350 -10.64 -14.85 -21.87
N ASN A 351 -10.81 -13.59 -22.28
CA ASN A 351 -12.11 -13.05 -22.66
C ASN A 351 -12.54 -13.59 -24.03
N ASP A 352 -13.42 -14.59 -24.04
CA ASP A 352 -13.96 -15.19 -25.27
C ASP A 352 -14.76 -14.20 -26.17
N LYS A 353 -15.12 -13.02 -25.65
CA LYS A 353 -16.04 -12.09 -26.34
C LYS A 353 -15.38 -11.23 -27.43
N GLU A 354 -14.05 -11.17 -27.52
CA GLU A 354 -13.36 -10.28 -28.49
C GLU A 354 -12.60 -11.02 -29.59
N ASN A 355 -12.22 -12.30 -29.39
CA ASN A 355 -11.35 -13.03 -30.33
C ASN A 355 -12.04 -14.24 -30.97
N VAL A 356 -12.88 -13.99 -31.97
CA VAL A 356 -13.56 -15.03 -32.78
C VAL A 356 -12.59 -15.71 -33.78
N LEU A 357 -11.40 -15.15 -34.02
CA LEU A 357 -10.56 -15.50 -35.18
C LEU A 357 -9.28 -16.31 -34.90
N MET A 358 -8.87 -16.57 -33.64
CA MET A 358 -7.67 -17.39 -33.35
C MET A 358 -7.99 -18.67 -32.56
N LYS A 359 -8.17 -19.78 -33.28
CA LYS A 359 -8.37 -21.13 -32.72
C LYS A 359 -7.06 -21.83 -32.36
N THR A 360 -6.28 -21.28 -31.44
CA THR A 360 -5.22 -22.07 -30.78
C THR A 360 -5.80 -22.72 -29.53
N LYS A 361 -6.00 -24.05 -29.54
CA LYS A 361 -6.59 -24.84 -28.42
C LYS A 361 -5.95 -24.60 -27.04
N LYS A 362 -4.71 -24.08 -26.96
CA LYS A 362 -4.04 -23.73 -25.69
C LYS A 362 -4.53 -22.41 -25.07
N LEU A 363 -5.17 -21.51 -25.83
CA LEU A 363 -5.64 -20.21 -25.35
C LEU A 363 -6.99 -20.27 -24.62
N ASN A 364 -7.84 -21.29 -24.82
CA ASN A 364 -9.15 -21.35 -24.15
C ASN A 364 -9.13 -22.14 -22.83
N ARG A 365 -8.00 -22.14 -22.11
CA ARG A 365 -7.87 -22.86 -20.84
C ARG A 365 -8.51 -22.05 -19.73
N LYS A 366 -9.62 -22.54 -19.18
CA LYS A 366 -10.26 -22.02 -17.98
C LYS A 366 -9.60 -22.65 -16.75
N ILE A 367 -9.02 -21.84 -15.86
CA ILE A 367 -8.34 -22.33 -14.65
C ILE A 367 -9.11 -21.90 -13.41
N ASN A 368 -9.50 -22.86 -12.57
CA ASN A 368 -10.12 -22.58 -11.29
C ASN A 368 -9.07 -22.65 -10.18
N PHE A 369 -9.03 -21.65 -9.32
CA PHE A 369 -8.12 -21.63 -8.20
C PHE A 369 -8.80 -21.27 -6.88
N LEU A 370 -8.44 -22.00 -5.83
CA LEU A 370 -8.88 -21.75 -4.47
C LEU A 370 -7.92 -20.77 -3.82
N LEU A 371 -8.43 -19.59 -3.48
CA LEU A 371 -7.69 -18.53 -2.83
C LEU A 371 -8.07 -18.45 -1.36
N ARG A 372 -7.11 -18.75 -0.49
CA ARG A 372 -7.24 -18.58 0.96
C ARG A 372 -6.82 -17.17 1.39
N GLN A 373 -7.71 -16.47 2.05
CA GLN A 373 -7.57 -15.07 2.41
C GLN A 373 -7.79 -14.85 3.90
N LYS A 374 -7.15 -13.80 4.41
CA LYS A 374 -7.41 -13.27 5.75
C LYS A 374 -7.87 -11.83 5.62
N ILE A 375 -9.01 -11.53 6.23
CA ILE A 375 -9.59 -10.21 6.40
C ILE A 375 -9.05 -9.61 7.70
N ASP A 376 -8.70 -8.32 7.70
CA ASP A 376 -8.08 -7.68 8.87
C ASP A 376 -9.11 -7.34 9.95
N GLY A 377 -10.34 -7.05 9.53
CA GLY A 377 -11.52 -6.93 10.38
C GLY A 377 -12.73 -6.45 9.58
N PHE A 378 -13.77 -6.03 10.28
CA PHE A 378 -15.02 -5.53 9.72
C PHE A 378 -15.34 -4.17 10.33
N GLU A 379 -15.98 -3.29 9.57
CA GLU A 379 -16.55 -2.05 10.11
C GLU A 379 -18.06 -2.06 9.99
N SER A 380 -18.73 -1.47 10.97
CA SER A 380 -20.17 -1.28 10.98
C SER A 380 -20.54 -0.01 10.22
N LEU A 381 -21.46 -0.14 9.28
CA LEU A 381 -22.02 0.95 8.49
C LEU A 381 -23.23 1.56 9.20
N ALA A 382 -23.63 2.77 8.79
CA ALA A 382 -24.76 3.49 9.38
C ALA A 382 -26.11 2.77 9.20
N ASP A 383 -26.23 1.91 8.18
CA ASP A 383 -27.39 1.07 7.91
C ASP A 383 -27.42 -0.22 8.76
N GLY A 384 -26.47 -0.38 9.68
CA GLY A 384 -26.33 -1.56 10.54
C GLY A 384 -25.62 -2.74 9.88
N LYS A 385 -25.28 -2.68 8.59
CA LYS A 385 -24.53 -3.75 7.91
C LYS A 385 -23.05 -3.69 8.27
N THR A 386 -22.35 -4.81 8.13
CA THR A 386 -20.89 -4.87 8.24
C THR A 386 -20.26 -5.01 6.87
N ARG A 387 -19.05 -4.45 6.70
CA ARG A 387 -18.23 -4.71 5.52
C ARG A 387 -16.80 -5.08 5.89
N PRO A 388 -16.15 -5.98 5.13
CA PRO A 388 -14.77 -6.36 5.40
C PRO A 388 -13.82 -5.19 5.14
N VAL A 389 -12.76 -5.11 5.94
CA VAL A 389 -11.77 -4.04 5.90
C VAL A 389 -10.37 -4.63 5.75
N VAL A 390 -9.57 -3.98 4.91
CA VAL A 390 -8.15 -4.23 4.73
C VAL A 390 -7.37 -3.01 5.23
N LEU A 391 -6.44 -3.23 6.16
CA LEU A 391 -5.61 -2.18 6.72
C LEU A 391 -4.18 -2.32 6.21
N LEU A 392 -3.68 -1.27 5.55
CA LEU A 392 -2.32 -1.25 5.04
C LEU A 392 -1.56 -0.01 5.54
N PRO A 393 -0.35 -0.18 6.09
CA PRO A 393 0.49 0.95 6.45
C PRO A 393 1.09 1.57 5.18
N LYS A 394 1.27 2.89 5.21
CA LYS A 394 2.12 3.64 4.29
C LYS A 394 3.15 4.39 5.14
N VAL A 395 4.34 3.83 5.23
CA VAL A 395 5.39 4.32 6.13
C VAL A 395 6.17 5.45 5.46
N GLU A 396 6.23 6.59 6.12
CA GLU A 396 6.79 7.82 5.60
C GLU A 396 8.10 8.17 6.32
N TYR A 397 9.13 8.47 5.54
CA TYR A 397 10.50 8.71 6.02
C TYR A 397 10.98 10.15 5.78
N GLN A 398 10.16 10.97 5.13
CA GLN A 398 10.48 12.36 4.76
C GLN A 398 9.26 13.28 4.86
N LEU A 399 8.43 13.08 5.90
CA LEU A 399 7.19 13.82 6.14
C LEU A 399 7.37 15.33 6.29
N GLU A 400 8.57 15.80 6.62
CA GLU A 400 8.90 17.23 6.58
C GLU A 400 8.76 17.88 5.21
N HIS A 401 8.82 17.08 4.14
CA HIS A 401 8.72 17.55 2.77
C HIS A 401 7.34 17.26 2.17
N GLY A 402 6.58 16.32 2.74
CA GLY A 402 5.26 15.94 2.27
C GLY A 402 5.01 14.44 2.37
N ALA A 403 3.93 13.97 1.77
CA ALA A 403 3.61 12.55 1.70
C ALA A 403 4.32 11.92 0.50
N ASN A 404 4.85 10.70 0.63
CA ASN A 404 5.42 10.02 -0.53
C ASN A 404 4.33 9.50 -1.47
N ILE A 405 4.65 9.43 -2.76
CA ILE A 405 3.87 8.63 -3.70
C ILE A 405 3.82 7.16 -3.24
N ALA A 406 2.75 6.46 -3.61
CA ALA A 406 2.72 5.01 -3.46
C ALA A 406 3.67 4.37 -4.49
N THR A 407 4.52 3.46 -4.04
CA THR A 407 5.43 2.71 -4.91
C THR A 407 4.65 1.72 -5.78
N LYS A 408 5.23 1.31 -6.92
CA LYS A 408 4.65 0.26 -7.78
C LYS A 408 4.30 -1.01 -6.99
N THR A 409 5.18 -1.42 -6.08
CA THR A 409 4.99 -2.52 -5.12
C THR A 409 3.75 -2.36 -4.24
N GLU A 410 3.57 -1.17 -3.64
CA GLU A 410 2.44 -0.87 -2.77
C GLU A 410 1.13 -0.86 -3.56
N LEU A 411 1.14 -0.27 -4.76
CA LEU A 411 -0.03 -0.14 -5.62
C LEU A 411 -0.52 -1.49 -6.13
N VAL A 412 0.35 -2.35 -6.66
CA VAL A 412 -0.06 -3.68 -7.15
C VAL A 412 -0.57 -4.57 -6.01
N LYS A 413 0.02 -4.46 -4.80
CA LYS A 413 -0.45 -5.18 -3.62
C LYS A 413 -1.81 -4.68 -3.14
N GLN A 414 -2.04 -3.37 -3.12
CA GLN A 414 -3.34 -2.76 -2.79
C GLN A 414 -4.40 -3.13 -3.83
N TRP A 415 -4.05 -3.11 -5.11
CA TRP A 415 -4.92 -3.50 -6.20
C TRP A 415 -5.33 -4.97 -6.07
N THR A 416 -4.35 -5.86 -5.84
CA THR A 416 -4.59 -7.28 -5.58
C THR A 416 -5.47 -7.47 -4.35
N ASP A 417 -5.22 -6.68 -3.29
CA ASP A 417 -5.99 -6.73 -2.04
C ASP A 417 -7.47 -6.37 -2.23
N LEU A 418 -7.79 -5.38 -3.07
CA LEU A 418 -9.17 -4.99 -3.37
C LEU A 418 -9.83 -5.89 -4.41
N LEU A 419 -9.12 -6.29 -5.47
CA LEU A 419 -9.70 -7.15 -6.51
C LEU A 419 -10.12 -8.51 -5.94
N PHE A 420 -9.20 -9.16 -5.22
CA PHE A 420 -9.43 -10.53 -4.77
C PHE A 420 -10.18 -10.61 -3.45
N ARG A 421 -10.40 -9.52 -2.72
CA ARG A 421 -11.30 -9.49 -1.56
C ARG A 421 -12.56 -8.71 -1.90
N PRO A 422 -13.60 -9.39 -2.41
CA PRO A 422 -14.81 -8.72 -2.82
C PRO A 422 -15.44 -7.99 -1.63
N PHE A 423 -16.12 -6.89 -1.92
CA PHE A 423 -16.82 -6.05 -0.94
C PHE A 423 -15.93 -5.42 0.14
N SER A 424 -14.61 -5.61 0.06
CA SER A 424 -13.69 -5.07 1.04
C SER A 424 -13.40 -3.59 0.81
N HIS A 425 -13.21 -2.89 1.92
CA HIS A 425 -12.77 -1.50 1.93
C HIS A 425 -11.31 -1.41 2.39
N LEU A 426 -10.49 -0.64 1.69
CA LEU A 426 -9.07 -0.51 1.99
C LEU A 426 -8.79 0.85 2.63
N TYR A 427 -8.20 0.82 3.82
CA TYR A 427 -7.63 2.00 4.46
C TYR A 427 -6.11 1.96 4.39
N ARG A 428 -5.55 3.00 3.77
CA ARG A 428 -4.11 3.28 3.75
C ARG A 428 -3.80 4.21 4.93
N VAL A 429 -3.12 3.67 5.93
CA VAL A 429 -2.76 4.38 7.17
C VAL A 429 -1.36 4.96 7.02
N ARG A 430 -1.25 6.28 6.84
CA ARG A 430 0.05 6.96 6.71
C ARG A 430 0.69 7.18 8.08
N LEU A 431 1.93 6.72 8.22
CA LEU A 431 2.64 6.64 9.50
C LEU A 431 4.03 7.24 9.37
N GLN A 432 4.49 7.94 10.40
CA GLN A 432 5.89 8.34 10.48
C GLN A 432 6.76 7.14 10.89
N GLY A 433 7.79 6.79 10.11
CA GLY A 433 8.53 5.53 10.27
C GLY A 433 9.27 5.33 11.60
N ASN A 434 9.83 6.39 12.19
CA ASN A 434 10.59 6.30 13.44
C ASN A 434 9.70 6.36 14.70
N THR A 435 8.64 7.18 14.68
CA THR A 435 7.75 7.37 15.84
C THR A 435 6.58 6.40 15.84
N SER A 436 6.19 5.86 14.69
CA SER A 436 4.92 5.13 14.47
C SER A 436 3.69 6.01 14.78
N GLU A 437 3.81 7.33 14.64
CA GLU A 437 2.69 8.27 14.72
C GLU A 437 1.83 8.17 13.47
N VAL A 438 0.51 8.08 13.64
CA VAL A 438 -0.48 8.11 12.57
C VAL A 438 -0.68 9.55 12.15
N VAL A 439 -0.42 9.81 10.88
CA VAL A 439 -0.50 11.14 10.28
C VAL A 439 -1.81 11.33 9.55
N ASP A 440 -2.26 10.30 8.84
CA ASP A 440 -3.48 10.36 8.05
C ASP A 440 -4.03 8.95 7.82
N VAL A 441 -5.34 8.85 7.58
CA VAL A 441 -6.01 7.59 7.22
C VAL A 441 -6.84 7.82 5.98
N GLU A 442 -6.43 7.19 4.89
CA GLU A 442 -7.00 7.38 3.57
C GLU A 442 -7.88 6.18 3.18
N SER A 443 -9.10 6.44 2.73
CA SER A 443 -9.90 5.47 1.99
C SER A 443 -9.39 5.36 0.55
N VAL A 444 -9.19 4.13 0.08
CA VAL A 444 -8.62 3.84 -1.24
C VAL A 444 -9.54 2.91 -2.03
N SER A 445 -9.91 3.34 -3.24
CA SER A 445 -10.66 2.55 -4.22
C SER A 445 -9.76 1.97 -5.31
N LEU A 446 -10.25 0.98 -6.07
CA LEU A 446 -9.54 0.45 -7.24
C LEU A 446 -9.27 1.52 -8.30
N GLN A 447 -10.22 2.43 -8.53
CA GLN A 447 -10.08 3.54 -9.48
C GLN A 447 -8.91 4.43 -9.07
N LYS A 448 -8.84 4.81 -7.79
CA LYS A 448 -7.75 5.61 -7.25
C LYS A 448 -6.39 4.94 -7.41
N ILE A 449 -6.30 3.63 -7.12
CA ILE A 449 -5.04 2.88 -7.29
C ILE A 449 -4.62 2.85 -8.76
N ASN A 450 -5.55 2.62 -9.68
CA ASN A 450 -5.27 2.64 -11.11
C ASN A 450 -4.79 4.02 -11.58
N SER A 451 -5.42 5.09 -11.11
CA SER A 451 -5.01 6.46 -11.42
C SER A 451 -3.63 6.80 -10.85
N GLU A 452 -3.35 6.45 -9.59
CA GLU A 452 -2.02 6.63 -8.98
C GLU A 452 -0.94 5.82 -9.71
N ALA A 453 -1.24 4.57 -10.09
CA ALA A 453 -0.33 3.70 -10.83
C ALA A 453 -0.02 4.24 -12.24
N MET A 454 -1.04 4.70 -12.95
CA MET A 454 -0.87 5.30 -14.27
C MET A 454 -0.13 6.63 -14.19
N HIS A 455 -0.55 7.51 -13.29
CA HIS A 455 0.01 8.87 -13.18
C HIS A 455 1.47 8.88 -12.72
N HIS A 456 1.82 8.06 -11.73
CA HIS A 456 3.18 8.08 -11.15
C HIS A 456 4.15 7.10 -11.80
N HIS A 457 3.67 5.99 -12.36
CA HIS A 457 4.52 4.90 -12.83
C HIS A 457 4.21 4.43 -14.26
N GLN A 458 3.24 5.04 -14.95
CA GLN A 458 2.74 4.58 -16.25
C GLN A 458 2.40 3.08 -16.24
N TYR A 459 1.86 2.63 -15.11
CA TYR A 459 1.70 1.21 -14.80
C TYR A 459 0.24 0.82 -14.67
N LYS A 460 -0.11 -0.35 -15.18
CA LYS A 460 -1.46 -0.94 -15.12
C LYS A 460 -1.41 -2.26 -14.35
N PRO A 461 -1.83 -2.27 -13.08
CA PRO A 461 -1.79 -3.49 -12.26
C PRO A 461 -2.53 -4.69 -12.86
N PHE A 462 -3.61 -4.45 -13.62
CA PHE A 462 -4.43 -5.52 -14.20
C PHE A 462 -3.69 -6.35 -15.26
N GLU A 463 -2.70 -5.79 -15.95
CA GLU A 463 -1.93 -6.51 -16.99
C GLU A 463 -1.13 -7.68 -16.38
N ARG A 464 -0.88 -7.66 -15.07
CA ARG A 464 -0.22 -8.76 -14.34
C ARG A 464 -1.04 -10.04 -14.28
N LEU A 465 -2.33 -9.98 -14.56
CA LEU A 465 -3.17 -11.19 -14.64
C LEU A 465 -2.72 -12.13 -15.77
N GLY A 466 -2.14 -11.61 -16.86
CA GLY A 466 -1.57 -12.43 -17.94
C GLY A 466 -0.35 -13.24 -17.50
N ALA A 467 0.54 -12.62 -16.74
CA ALA A 467 1.67 -13.32 -16.13
C ALA A 467 1.20 -14.39 -15.13
N LEU A 468 0.20 -14.07 -14.30
CA LEU A 468 -0.40 -15.02 -13.37
C LEU A 468 -1.00 -16.24 -14.09
N PHE A 469 -1.75 -16.00 -15.18
CA PHE A 469 -2.33 -17.06 -16.00
C PHE A 469 -1.25 -17.96 -16.63
N THR A 470 -0.18 -17.35 -17.13
CA THR A 470 0.96 -18.07 -17.72
C THR A 470 1.62 -18.98 -16.68
N VAL A 471 1.87 -18.45 -15.47
CA VAL A 471 2.39 -19.24 -14.35
C VAL A 471 1.47 -20.41 -14.04
N PHE A 472 0.17 -20.19 -13.85
CA PHE A 472 -0.77 -21.27 -13.53
C PHE A 472 -0.83 -22.34 -14.62
N THR A 473 -0.86 -21.94 -15.89
CA THR A 473 -0.87 -22.88 -17.01
C THR A 473 0.35 -23.79 -16.99
N LYS A 474 1.54 -23.20 -16.82
CA LYS A 474 2.81 -23.94 -16.75
C LYS A 474 2.87 -24.88 -15.54
N LEU A 475 2.42 -24.42 -14.37
CA LEU A 475 2.42 -25.26 -13.17
C LEU A 475 1.46 -26.44 -13.27
N LEU A 476 0.33 -26.29 -13.98
CA LEU A 476 -0.62 -27.38 -14.19
C LEU A 476 -0.09 -28.49 -15.10
N ASP A 477 0.93 -28.21 -15.91
CA ASP A 477 1.56 -29.19 -16.80
C ASP A 477 2.62 -30.04 -16.05
N LEU A 478 3.02 -29.64 -14.84
CA LEU A 478 3.99 -30.37 -14.01
C LEU A 478 3.47 -31.74 -13.52
N GLU A 479 4.36 -32.71 -13.38
CA GLU A 479 4.07 -33.99 -12.74
C GLU A 479 3.99 -33.85 -11.22
N CYS A 480 3.44 -34.86 -10.54
CA CYS A 480 3.41 -34.88 -9.08
C CYS A 480 4.82 -34.82 -8.50
N GLY A 481 5.05 -33.95 -7.53
CA GLY A 481 6.38 -33.73 -6.94
C GLY A 481 6.45 -32.43 -6.16
N ASN A 482 7.64 -32.16 -5.61
CA ASN A 482 7.96 -30.91 -4.95
C ASN A 482 8.85 -30.05 -5.87
N TYR A 483 8.46 -28.79 -6.02
CA TYR A 483 9.09 -27.82 -6.89
C TYR A 483 9.29 -26.50 -6.13
N MET A 484 10.11 -25.63 -6.72
CA MET A 484 10.34 -24.28 -6.26
C MET A 484 10.24 -23.33 -7.45
N LEU A 485 9.37 -22.31 -7.35
CA LEU A 485 9.49 -21.15 -8.23
C LEU A 485 10.56 -20.23 -7.66
N HIS A 486 11.65 -20.10 -8.41
CA HIS A 486 12.83 -19.34 -8.04
C HIS A 486 12.97 -18.11 -8.94
N HIS A 487 13.17 -16.94 -8.32
CA HIS A 487 13.42 -15.70 -9.05
C HIS A 487 14.48 -14.87 -8.33
N ASN A 488 15.40 -14.30 -9.11
CA ASN A 488 16.50 -13.48 -8.65
C ASN A 488 16.91 -12.45 -9.72
N GLU A 489 17.93 -11.64 -9.43
CA GLU A 489 18.39 -10.59 -10.35
C GLU A 489 18.84 -11.10 -11.72
N ARG A 490 19.36 -12.34 -11.80
CA ARG A 490 19.87 -12.96 -13.02
C ARG A 490 18.76 -13.53 -13.89
N THR A 491 17.61 -13.88 -13.31
CA THR A 491 16.48 -14.43 -14.07
C THR A 491 15.70 -13.35 -14.83
N GLY A 492 15.87 -12.06 -14.49
CA GLY A 492 15.34 -10.95 -15.26
C GLY A 492 13.81 -10.99 -15.39
N ALA A 493 13.28 -11.14 -16.60
CA ALA A 493 11.84 -11.23 -16.85
C ALA A 493 11.26 -12.65 -16.63
N PHE A 494 12.07 -13.62 -16.19
CA PHE A 494 11.68 -15.02 -16.04
C PHE A 494 11.72 -15.46 -14.57
N ALA A 495 10.98 -16.51 -14.26
CA ALA A 495 11.16 -17.33 -13.07
C ALA A 495 11.60 -18.73 -13.48
N GLU A 496 12.45 -19.35 -12.68
CA GLU A 496 12.88 -20.74 -12.87
C GLU A 496 11.97 -21.66 -12.07
N VAL A 497 11.54 -22.75 -12.68
CA VAL A 497 10.92 -23.88 -11.99
C VAL A 497 12.03 -24.86 -11.66
N LEU A 498 12.28 -25.06 -10.37
CA LEU A 498 13.25 -26.04 -9.89
C LEU A 498 12.49 -27.26 -9.36
N ILE A 499 12.96 -28.47 -9.64
CA ILE A 499 12.39 -29.73 -9.13
C ILE A 499 13.30 -30.31 -8.05
N GLU A 500 12.70 -30.91 -7.02
CA GLU A 500 13.42 -31.68 -5.99
C GLU A 500 14.33 -32.74 -6.63
N CYS A 501 15.55 -32.88 -6.10
CA CYS A 501 16.51 -33.87 -6.54
C CYS A 501 17.32 -34.44 -5.37
N ILE A 502 18.03 -35.54 -5.60
CA ILE A 502 18.89 -36.17 -4.59
C ILE A 502 20.26 -35.47 -4.59
N ASN A 503 20.93 -35.38 -3.42
CA ASN A 503 22.21 -34.69 -3.24
C ASN A 503 23.37 -35.26 -4.10
N THR A 504 23.24 -36.49 -4.60
CA THR A 504 24.25 -37.15 -5.42
C THR A 504 24.18 -36.76 -6.91
N GLU A 505 23.16 -36.01 -7.32
CA GLU A 505 23.01 -35.58 -8.71
C GLU A 505 23.96 -34.43 -9.04
N GLN A 506 24.63 -34.53 -10.19
CA GLN A 506 25.38 -33.42 -10.76
C GLN A 506 24.37 -32.34 -11.21
N ASN A 507 24.64 -31.06 -10.91
CA ASN A 507 23.82 -29.87 -11.24
C ASN A 507 22.75 -29.41 -10.23
N ILE A 508 23.02 -29.52 -8.93
CA ILE A 508 22.21 -28.84 -7.90
C ILE A 508 22.27 -27.32 -8.11
N LYS A 509 21.12 -26.70 -8.34
CA LYS A 509 21.00 -25.26 -8.58
C LYS A 509 20.67 -24.49 -7.30
N LEU A 510 19.92 -25.11 -6.40
CA LEU A 510 19.54 -24.53 -5.12
C LEU A 510 19.66 -25.58 -4.02
N ASP A 511 20.52 -25.30 -3.04
CA ASP A 511 20.55 -25.96 -1.73
C ASP A 511 19.86 -25.04 -0.72
N LEU A 512 18.60 -25.36 -0.39
CA LEU A 512 17.80 -24.58 0.56
C LEU A 512 18.41 -24.58 1.95
N THR A 513 18.91 -25.71 2.42
CA THR A 513 19.42 -25.84 3.79
C THR A 513 20.66 -24.96 3.96
N LYS A 514 21.58 -24.98 2.99
CA LYS A 514 22.73 -24.07 2.98
C LYS A 514 22.34 -22.61 2.80
N ALA A 515 21.40 -22.32 1.90
CA ALA A 515 20.99 -20.95 1.61
C ALA A 515 20.22 -20.28 2.75
N TYR A 516 19.54 -21.06 3.60
CA TYR A 516 18.72 -20.59 4.70
C TYR A 516 19.26 -20.97 6.08
N ASP A 517 20.48 -21.49 6.17
CA ASP A 517 21.15 -21.72 7.45
C ASP A 517 21.24 -20.41 8.26
N SER A 518 21.23 -20.55 9.59
CA SER A 518 21.30 -19.43 10.54
C SER A 518 22.54 -18.56 10.33
N ASN A 519 23.63 -19.13 9.82
CA ASN A 519 24.86 -18.40 9.51
C ASN A 519 24.84 -17.74 8.12
N SER A 520 24.00 -18.23 7.19
CA SER A 520 23.91 -17.74 5.81
C SER A 520 22.96 -16.55 5.67
N CYS A 521 22.00 -16.42 6.58
CA CYS A 521 21.01 -15.35 6.59
C CYS A 521 21.39 -14.26 7.61
N CYS A 522 21.31 -12.99 7.22
CA CYS A 522 21.61 -11.90 8.13
C CYS A 522 20.83 -10.62 7.77
N VAL A 523 20.58 -9.78 8.78
CA VAL A 523 20.01 -8.46 8.52
C VAL A 523 21.09 -7.57 7.91
N LYS A 524 20.87 -7.07 6.70
CA LYS A 524 21.81 -6.14 6.04
C LYS A 524 21.46 -4.69 6.38
N VAL A 525 22.50 -3.87 6.45
CA VAL A 525 22.35 -2.41 6.47
C VAL A 525 21.85 -1.97 5.10
N HIS A 526 20.89 -1.06 5.08
CA HIS A 526 20.36 -0.54 3.84
C HIS A 526 21.47 0.19 3.06
N LYS A 527 21.75 -0.26 1.83
CA LYS A 527 22.60 0.47 0.88
C LYS A 527 21.75 0.94 -0.30
N ASN A 528 21.74 2.26 -0.52
CA ASN A 528 21.28 2.87 -1.77
C ASN A 528 19.82 2.58 -2.18
N ARG A 529 18.83 2.94 -1.33
CA ARG A 529 17.42 2.85 -1.76
C ARG A 529 17.13 3.89 -2.81
N ALA A 530 16.40 3.50 -3.86
CA ALA A 530 15.76 4.45 -4.75
C ALA A 530 14.93 5.45 -3.92
N TRP A 531 15.16 6.74 -4.14
CA TRP A 531 14.37 7.80 -3.54
C TRP A 531 12.92 7.71 -4.02
N CYS A 532 11.98 7.79 -3.09
CA CYS A 532 10.55 7.85 -3.41
C CYS A 532 10.12 9.33 -3.48
N PRO A 533 9.59 9.82 -4.60
CA PRO A 533 9.16 11.22 -4.71
C PRO A 533 8.01 11.61 -3.77
N ILE A 534 7.90 12.92 -3.50
CA ILE A 534 6.75 13.50 -2.81
C ILE A 534 5.56 13.58 -3.76
N ASP A 535 4.39 13.19 -3.27
CA ASP A 535 3.13 13.35 -3.96
C ASP A 535 2.65 14.80 -3.83
N VAL A 536 2.79 15.55 -4.92
CA VAL A 536 2.39 16.96 -5.02
C VAL A 536 0.86 17.16 -5.05
N ASN A 537 0.10 16.08 -5.24
CA ASN A 537 -1.36 16.10 -5.24
C ASN A 537 -1.94 15.63 -3.89
N TYR A 538 -1.12 15.05 -3.01
CA TYR A 538 -1.57 14.58 -1.71
C TYR A 538 -1.56 15.69 -0.64
N ILE A 539 -2.75 16.00 -0.15
CA ILE A 539 -2.94 17.02 0.89
C ILE A 539 -2.90 16.37 2.26
N LEU A 540 -1.82 16.59 3.02
CA LEU A 540 -1.69 16.23 4.43
C LEU A 540 -2.48 17.21 5.33
N PRO A 541 -2.82 16.82 6.57
CA PRO A 541 -3.41 17.72 7.56
C PRO A 541 -2.59 19.00 7.81
N ALA A 542 -1.26 18.90 7.72
CA ALA A 542 -0.36 20.04 7.79
C ALA A 542 -0.56 21.03 6.62
N HIS A 543 -0.68 20.54 5.39
CA HIS A 543 -0.94 21.38 4.21
C HIS A 543 -2.24 22.18 4.38
N ALA A 544 -3.32 21.50 4.77
CA ALA A 544 -4.61 22.12 5.05
C ALA A 544 -4.53 23.19 6.15
N THR A 545 -3.82 22.90 7.25
CA THR A 545 -3.74 23.82 8.40
C THR A 545 -2.89 25.05 8.09
N PHE A 546 -1.76 24.88 7.40
CA PHE A 546 -0.86 25.98 7.07
C PHE A 546 -1.25 26.71 5.78
N LYS A 547 -2.28 26.23 5.08
CA LYS A 547 -2.73 26.72 3.77
C LYS A 547 -1.59 26.73 2.74
N ARG A 548 -0.77 25.67 2.78
CA ARG A 548 0.37 25.45 1.91
C ARG A 548 0.06 24.32 0.95
N MET A 549 0.30 24.56 -0.34
CA MET A 549 0.16 23.54 -1.36
C MET A 549 1.25 22.46 -1.17
N PRO A 550 0.94 21.16 -1.38
CA PRO A 550 1.94 20.10 -1.31
C PRO A 550 3.05 20.33 -2.34
N GLY A 551 4.28 19.87 -2.05
CA GLY A 551 5.38 19.96 -3.02
C GLY A 551 5.93 21.36 -3.31
N MET A 552 5.59 22.36 -2.48
CA MET A 552 6.02 23.75 -2.65
C MET A 552 6.95 24.18 -1.52
N PHE A 553 7.81 25.19 -1.75
CA PHE A 553 8.62 25.81 -0.70
C PHE A 553 7.79 26.70 0.24
N LYS A 554 8.40 27.22 1.30
CA LYS A 554 7.71 28.10 2.25
C LYS A 554 7.45 29.45 1.56
N PRO A 555 6.24 30.03 1.65
CA PRO A 555 6.00 31.38 1.12
C PRO A 555 6.98 32.40 1.69
N ALA A 556 7.59 33.21 0.82
CA ALA A 556 8.47 34.30 1.24
C ALA A 556 7.73 35.22 2.23
N VAL A 557 8.38 35.54 3.35
CA VAL A 557 7.86 36.54 4.28
C VAL A 557 8.12 37.89 3.63
N VAL A 558 7.05 38.62 3.28
CA VAL A 558 7.19 40.01 2.82
C VAL A 558 7.72 40.83 4.00
N VAL A 559 9.03 41.03 4.06
CA VAL A 559 9.65 41.96 5.02
C VAL A 559 9.32 43.36 4.53
N TYR A 560 8.26 43.95 5.07
CA TYR A 560 8.05 45.38 4.96
C TYR A 560 9.19 46.06 5.70
N ASN A 561 10.21 46.50 4.96
CA ASN A 561 11.21 47.44 5.45
C ASN A 561 10.50 48.76 5.74
N ASN A 562 9.89 48.88 6.92
CA ASN A 562 9.48 50.15 7.49
C ASN A 562 10.74 50.95 7.83
N LYS A 563 11.38 51.54 6.81
CA LYS A 563 12.28 52.68 7.01
C LYS A 563 11.43 53.90 7.39
N LYS A 564 10.86 53.89 8.60
CA LYS A 564 10.41 55.12 9.24
C LYS A 564 11.64 55.76 9.88
N GLY A 565 12.09 56.85 9.28
CA GLY A 565 13.22 57.65 9.76
C GLY A 565 12.98 58.11 11.21
N VAL A 566 13.72 57.50 12.13
CA VAL A 566 13.89 58.05 13.48
C VAL A 566 14.95 59.15 13.38
N LYS A 567 14.52 60.41 13.31
CA LYS A 567 15.39 61.57 13.54
C LYS A 567 15.99 61.46 14.95
N LYS A 568 17.25 61.00 15.05
CA LYS A 568 18.02 61.06 16.31
C LYS A 568 18.24 62.53 16.70
N LYS A 569 17.55 62.99 17.75
CA LYS A 569 17.92 64.20 18.48
C LYS A 569 19.31 64.00 19.10
N LYS A 570 20.32 64.73 18.62
CA LYS A 570 21.62 64.87 19.30
C LYS A 570 21.40 65.58 20.63
N LYS A 571 21.59 64.89 21.77
CA LYS A 571 21.88 65.53 23.05
C LYS A 571 23.40 65.48 23.28
N GLY A 572 24.00 66.66 23.38
CA GLY A 572 25.44 66.83 23.59
C GLY A 572 25.89 66.30 24.95
N LYS A 573 26.98 65.53 24.95
CA LYS A 573 27.75 65.23 26.16
C LYS A 573 28.80 66.33 26.33
N LYS A 574 28.65 67.14 27.39
CA LYS A 574 29.72 68.01 27.89
C LYS A 574 30.87 67.13 28.43
N ARG A 575 32.08 67.49 28.03
CA ARG A 575 33.38 66.95 28.48
C ARG A 575 33.60 67.26 29.96
N LEU A 576 34.12 66.28 30.71
CA LEU A 576 34.89 66.51 31.93
C LEU A 576 36.34 66.10 31.64
N LYS A 577 37.27 67.03 31.92
CA LYS A 577 38.73 66.86 31.83
C LYS A 577 39.28 66.35 33.18
N PRO A 578 40.51 65.79 33.19
CA PRO A 578 41.00 64.89 34.24
C PRO A 578 41.82 65.62 35.32
N THR A 579 41.90 65.04 36.51
CA THR A 579 42.89 65.39 37.54
C THR A 579 43.51 64.12 38.14
N THR A 580 44.74 63.88 37.69
CA THR A 580 45.97 63.42 38.41
C THR A 580 45.84 62.62 39.71
N GLY A 581 46.62 61.54 39.77
CA GLY A 581 46.60 60.52 40.82
C GLY A 581 47.38 60.85 42.11
N LYS A 582 47.42 59.86 43.01
CA LYS A 582 48.56 59.48 43.85
C LYS A 582 48.30 58.11 44.50
N PHE A 583 49.27 57.22 44.34
CA PHE A 583 49.53 55.98 45.10
C PHE A 583 49.97 56.34 46.54
N PRO A 584 50.01 55.42 47.54
CA PRO A 584 50.59 54.05 47.52
C PRO A 584 49.60 52.91 47.38
#